data_AF-A0A9P0TBW3-F1
#
_entry.id   AF-A0A9P0TBW3-F1
#
_cell.length_a   1.000
_cell.length_b   1.000
_cell.length_c   1.000
_cell.angle_alpha   90.00
_cell.angle_beta   90.00
_cell.angle_gamma   90.00
#
_symmetry.space_group_name_H-M   'P 1'
#
loop_
_entity.id
_entity.type
_entity.pdbx_description
1 polymer ?
#
loop_
_entity_poly.entity_id
_entity_poly.type
_entity_poly.pdbx_seq_one_letter_code
_entity_poly.pdbx_strand_id
1 'polypeptide(L)'
;MSVNKALRSVLKRSLQSNVILNSNGRRRILRRQGLRVIVFLDDYLLVHQNRTIKNFHVLIAMTFLKNLRWTINLEKSICTPTRSIDLGITWDTLPNAKSLPAEKEIRIRQCLITRLSAGNCTLKEAQRLLEYLNFATFITHWGRLHGRTLQRHSNALRRSPLSPSPLAEEVNQDMVWWLHNLSHKTVTRPIHIETRHVNYIVIAASDL
;
A
#
# COMPACT_ATOMS: atom_id res chain seq x y z
N MET A 1 -28.36 10.34 -24.71
CA MET A 1 -28.83 11.59 -24.06
C MET A 1 -29.32 11.45 -22.60
N SER A 2 -29.54 10.24 -22.06
CA SER A 2 -30.16 10.04 -20.73
C SER A 2 -29.21 10.14 -19.52
N VAL A 3 -27.97 9.64 -19.63
CA VAL A 3 -27.01 9.56 -18.52
C VAL A 3 -26.54 10.93 -18.02
N ASN A 4 -26.36 11.89 -18.94
CA ASN A 4 -25.86 13.23 -18.63
C ASN A 4 -26.88 14.07 -17.82
N LYS A 5 -28.18 13.82 -18.01
CA LYS A 5 -29.27 14.48 -17.26
C LYS A 5 -29.39 13.93 -15.83
N ALA A 6 -29.25 12.62 -15.67
CA ALA A 6 -29.22 11.98 -14.36
C ALA A 6 -27.99 12.42 -13.54
N LEU A 7 -26.81 12.49 -14.16
CA LEU A 7 -25.57 12.94 -13.50
C LEU A 7 -25.68 14.40 -13.04
N ARG A 8 -26.21 15.29 -13.90
CA ARG A 8 -26.45 16.69 -13.53
C ARG A 8 -27.46 16.80 -12.40
N SER A 9 -28.46 15.93 -12.31
CA SER A 9 -29.43 15.92 -11.21
C SER A 9 -28.83 15.46 -9.88
N VAL A 10 -27.92 14.47 -9.91
CA VAL A 10 -27.22 13.97 -8.72
C VAL A 10 -26.20 14.99 -8.23
N LEU A 11 -25.46 15.63 -9.15
CA LEU A 11 -24.54 16.73 -8.82
C LEU A 11 -25.31 17.96 -8.32
N LYS A 12 -26.45 18.34 -8.94
CA LYS A 12 -27.30 19.43 -8.43
C LYS A 12 -27.85 19.12 -7.04
N ARG A 13 -28.35 17.91 -6.80
CA ARG A 13 -28.81 17.50 -5.47
C ARG A 13 -27.67 17.55 -4.45
N SER A 14 -26.50 17.00 -4.79
CA SER A 14 -25.29 17.03 -3.94
C SER A 14 -24.68 18.42 -3.73
N LEU A 15 -24.92 19.38 -4.62
CA LEU A 15 -24.46 20.76 -4.48
C LEU A 15 -25.49 21.64 -3.74
N GLN A 16 -26.77 21.27 -3.76
CA GLN A 16 -27.85 21.97 -3.04
C GLN A 16 -28.04 21.47 -1.61
N SER A 17 -27.69 20.22 -1.32
CA SER A 17 -27.57 19.70 0.04
C SER A 17 -26.09 19.57 0.37
N ASN A 18 -25.60 20.15 1.46
CA ASN A 18 -24.23 20.00 2.00
C ASN A 18 -23.92 18.54 2.41
N VAL A 19 -24.14 17.57 1.51
CA VAL A 19 -23.95 16.15 1.75
C VAL A 19 -22.50 15.85 1.41
N ILE A 20 -21.68 15.76 2.45
CA ILE A 20 -20.32 15.24 2.36
C ILE A 20 -20.42 13.79 1.87
N LEU A 21 -20.07 13.56 0.61
CA LEU A 21 -20.05 12.21 0.05
C LEU A 21 -18.91 11.42 0.69
N ASN A 22 -19.25 10.31 1.34
CA ASN A 22 -18.23 9.35 1.80
C ASN A 22 -17.42 8.78 0.61
N SER A 23 -16.29 8.14 0.90
CA SER A 23 -15.38 7.56 -0.10
C SER A 23 -16.09 6.64 -1.11
N ASN A 24 -17.07 5.85 -0.64
CA ASN A 24 -17.89 4.97 -1.48
C ASN A 24 -18.77 5.75 -2.47
N GLY A 25 -19.41 6.83 -2.04
CA GLY A 25 -20.22 7.71 -2.88
C GLY A 25 -19.40 8.36 -3.98
N ARG A 26 -18.24 8.92 -3.62
CA ARG A 26 -17.29 9.55 -4.55
C ARG A 26 -16.78 8.55 -5.59
N ARG A 27 -16.32 7.38 -5.15
CA ARG A 27 -15.89 6.27 -6.02
C ARG A 27 -16.95 5.89 -7.05
N ARG A 28 -18.22 5.78 -6.62
CA ARG A 28 -19.33 5.37 -7.51
C ARG A 28 -19.58 6.38 -8.62
N ILE A 29 -19.49 7.69 -8.34
CA ILE A 29 -19.69 8.74 -9.34
C ILE A 29 -18.59 8.71 -10.39
N LEU A 30 -17.32 8.64 -9.96
CA LEU A 30 -16.17 8.56 -10.87
C LEU A 30 -16.23 7.30 -11.76
N ARG A 31 -16.61 6.14 -11.19
CA ARG A 31 -16.79 4.91 -11.98
C ARG A 31 -17.90 5.02 -13.02
N ARG A 32 -18.99 5.72 -12.73
CA ARG A 32 -20.07 5.99 -13.71
C ARG A 32 -19.62 6.89 -14.86
N GLN A 33 -18.54 7.65 -14.68
CA GLN A 33 -17.90 8.44 -15.74
C GLN A 33 -16.87 7.63 -16.55
N GLY A 34 -16.75 6.31 -16.31
CA GLY A 34 -15.82 5.42 -17.01
C GLY A 34 -14.43 5.33 -16.38
N LEU A 35 -14.18 6.01 -15.26
CA LEU A 35 -12.88 5.98 -14.60
C LEU A 35 -12.70 4.68 -13.80
N ARG A 36 -11.60 3.98 -14.04
CA ARG A 36 -11.14 2.88 -13.18
C ARG A 36 -10.39 3.47 -11.99
N VAL A 37 -11.11 3.61 -10.88
CA VAL A 37 -10.61 4.22 -9.63
C VAL A 37 -10.75 3.29 -8.43
N ILE A 38 -9.72 3.28 -7.59
CA ILE A 38 -9.72 2.75 -6.22
C ILE A 38 -9.60 3.95 -5.28
N VAL A 39 -10.44 3.99 -4.25
CA VAL A 39 -10.43 5.06 -3.24
C VAL A 39 -10.19 4.39 -1.90
N PHE A 40 -9.12 4.78 -1.21
CA PHE A 40 -8.79 4.29 0.14
C PHE A 40 -8.66 5.50 1.06
N LEU A 41 -9.64 5.68 1.95
CA LEU A 41 -9.81 6.92 2.72
C LEU A 41 -9.80 8.14 1.79
N ASP A 42 -8.71 8.91 1.79
CA ASP A 42 -8.54 10.13 1.01
C ASP A 42 -7.55 9.98 -0.17
N ASP A 43 -7.01 8.77 -0.37
CA ASP A 43 -6.14 8.45 -1.49
C ASP A 43 -6.94 7.92 -2.68
N TYR A 44 -6.73 8.56 -3.84
CA TYR A 44 -7.36 8.20 -5.11
C TYR A 44 -6.36 7.58 -6.05
N LEU A 45 -6.55 6.31 -6.36
CA LEU A 45 -5.74 5.56 -7.29
C LEU A 45 -6.45 5.40 -8.64
N LEU A 46 -5.98 6.12 -9.66
CA LEU A 46 -6.51 6.07 -11.02
C LEU A 46 -5.64 5.18 -11.90
N VAL A 47 -6.27 4.24 -12.61
CA VAL A 47 -5.56 3.24 -13.41
C VAL A 47 -6.08 3.23 -14.84
N HIS A 48 -5.20 3.29 -15.84
CA HIS A 48 -5.59 3.15 -17.25
C HIS A 48 -4.42 2.68 -18.12
N GLN A 49 -4.70 1.88 -19.15
CA GLN A 49 -3.68 1.30 -20.04
C GLN A 49 -3.06 2.31 -21.01
N ASN A 50 -3.86 3.28 -21.44
CA ASN A 50 -3.43 4.37 -22.31
C ASN A 50 -3.06 5.61 -21.49
N ARG A 51 -1.83 6.13 -21.67
CA ARG A 51 -1.29 7.31 -20.97
C ARG A 51 -2.10 8.58 -21.21
N THR A 52 -2.54 8.82 -22.45
CA THR A 52 -3.31 10.00 -22.84
C THR A 52 -4.69 10.00 -22.18
N ILE A 53 -5.39 8.87 -22.25
CA ILE A 53 -6.69 8.71 -21.57
C ILE A 53 -6.52 8.86 -20.06
N LYS A 54 -5.39 8.38 -19.50
CA LYS A 54 -5.15 8.59 -18.07
C LYS A 54 -5.00 10.05 -17.70
N ASN A 55 -4.24 10.84 -18.45
CA ASN A 55 -4.12 12.28 -18.19
C ASN A 55 -5.51 12.95 -18.20
N PHE A 56 -6.38 12.53 -19.12
CA PHE A 56 -7.75 12.99 -19.17
C PHE A 56 -8.57 12.56 -17.93
N HIS A 57 -8.43 11.31 -17.48
CA HIS A 57 -9.07 10.84 -16.25
C HIS A 57 -8.59 11.58 -15.00
N VAL A 58 -7.30 11.92 -14.92
CA VAL A 58 -6.74 12.73 -13.83
C VAL A 58 -7.40 14.10 -13.82
N LEU A 59 -7.51 14.76 -14.97
CA LEU A 59 -8.20 16.04 -15.08
C LEU A 59 -9.65 15.95 -14.60
N ILE A 60 -10.41 14.95 -15.04
CA ILE A 60 -11.80 14.72 -14.60
C ILE A 60 -11.87 14.57 -13.07
N ALA A 61 -11.00 13.73 -12.50
CA ALA A 61 -10.99 13.48 -11.06
C ALA A 61 -10.63 14.74 -10.26
N MET A 62 -9.64 15.51 -10.71
CA MET A 62 -9.26 16.77 -10.07
C MET A 62 -10.39 17.80 -10.12
N THR A 63 -11.04 17.97 -11.27
CA THR A 63 -12.19 18.87 -11.41
C THR A 63 -13.34 18.43 -10.52
N PHE A 64 -13.61 17.12 -10.45
CA PHE A 64 -14.64 16.56 -9.57
C PHE A 64 -14.36 16.86 -8.10
N LEU A 65 -13.15 16.62 -7.61
CA LEU A 65 -12.77 16.88 -6.22
C LEU A 65 -12.81 18.37 -5.88
N LYS A 66 -12.29 19.24 -6.77
CA LYS A 66 -12.36 20.70 -6.59
C LYS A 66 -13.81 21.20 -6.52
N ASN A 67 -14.70 20.66 -7.34
CA ASN A 67 -16.13 21.00 -7.31
C ASN A 67 -16.82 20.58 -6.01
N LEU A 68 -16.29 19.55 -5.34
CA LEU A 68 -16.72 19.14 -4.00
C LEU A 68 -16.07 19.96 -2.87
N ARG A 69 -15.29 21.00 -3.22
CA ARG A 69 -14.52 21.83 -2.27
C ARG A 69 -13.38 21.09 -1.55
N TRP A 70 -12.88 20.00 -2.11
CA TRP A 70 -11.72 19.30 -1.57
C TRP A 70 -10.41 19.98 -1.98
N THR A 71 -9.45 20.04 -1.07
CA THR A 71 -8.10 20.53 -1.33
C THR A 71 -7.21 19.35 -1.75
N ILE A 72 -6.64 19.44 -2.95
CA ILE A 72 -5.74 18.40 -3.47
C ILE A 72 -4.33 18.74 -3.04
N ASN A 73 -3.67 17.84 -2.31
CA ASN A 73 -2.27 18.00 -1.94
C ASN A 73 -1.40 17.64 -3.14
N LEU A 74 -1.03 18.64 -3.94
CA LEU A 74 -0.23 18.42 -5.16
C LEU A 74 1.18 17.95 -4.87
N GLU A 75 1.75 18.29 -3.70
CA GLU A 75 3.09 17.85 -3.30
C GLU A 75 3.15 16.35 -3.00
N LYS A 76 2.09 15.81 -2.37
CA LYS A 76 1.94 14.37 -2.11
C LYS A 76 1.37 13.59 -3.29
N SER A 77 0.78 14.27 -4.27
CA SER A 77 0.10 13.64 -5.40
C SER A 77 1.06 13.33 -6.55
N ILE A 78 0.93 12.14 -7.12
CA ILE A 78 1.66 11.73 -8.33
C ILE A 78 0.74 11.97 -9.53
N CYS A 79 0.66 13.21 -10.02
CA CYS A 79 -0.21 13.58 -11.13
C CYS A 79 0.31 13.14 -12.51
N THR A 80 1.61 12.84 -12.62
CA THR A 80 2.22 12.36 -13.85
C THR A 80 2.05 10.85 -13.97
N PRO A 81 1.82 10.34 -15.19
CA PRO A 81 1.65 8.91 -15.34
C PRO A 81 2.86 8.04 -14.99
N THR A 82 2.80 7.29 -13.88
CA THR A 82 3.85 6.33 -13.51
C THR A 82 3.43 4.88 -13.70
N ARG A 83 4.41 3.98 -13.70
CA ARG A 83 4.25 2.52 -13.74
C ARG A 83 4.62 1.85 -12.41
N SER A 84 5.25 2.60 -11.51
CA SER A 84 5.56 2.19 -10.15
C SER A 84 4.94 3.20 -9.19
N ILE A 85 4.37 2.71 -8.09
CA ILE A 85 3.84 3.52 -7.01
C ILE A 85 4.16 2.92 -5.65
N ASP A 86 4.37 3.78 -4.67
CA ASP A 86 4.63 3.42 -3.27
C ASP A 86 3.44 3.82 -2.40
N LEU A 87 2.63 2.84 -1.99
CA LEU A 87 1.53 3.01 -1.02
C LEU A 87 1.81 2.19 0.23
N GLY A 88 3.00 2.41 0.79
CA GLY A 88 3.58 1.56 1.84
C GLY A 88 4.21 0.26 1.31
N ILE A 89 3.76 -0.22 0.15
CA ILE A 89 4.33 -1.32 -0.66
C ILE A 89 4.62 -0.74 -2.05
N THR A 90 5.74 -1.12 -2.65
CA THR A 90 6.06 -0.76 -4.04
C THR A 90 5.30 -1.70 -4.97
N TRP A 91 4.49 -1.16 -5.86
CA TRP A 91 3.80 -1.92 -6.90
C TRP A 91 4.26 -1.50 -8.27
N ASP A 92 4.93 -2.42 -8.96
CA ASP A 92 5.33 -2.26 -10.36
C ASP A 92 4.28 -2.92 -11.26
N THR A 93 3.64 -2.10 -12.07
CA THR A 93 2.55 -2.50 -12.98
C THR A 93 3.02 -3.26 -14.21
N LEU A 94 4.31 -3.23 -14.56
CA LEU A 94 4.83 -3.90 -15.75
C LEU A 94 4.92 -5.42 -15.53
N PRO A 95 5.70 -5.93 -14.55
CA PRO A 95 5.64 -7.34 -14.15
C PRO A 95 4.40 -7.64 -13.28
N ASN A 96 3.59 -6.64 -12.93
CA ASN A 96 2.55 -6.72 -11.90
C ASN A 96 3.09 -7.31 -10.58
N ALA A 97 4.25 -6.84 -10.15
CA ALA A 97 4.96 -7.35 -8.99
C ALA A 97 4.90 -6.37 -7.83
N LYS A 98 4.79 -6.91 -6.61
CA LYS A 98 4.85 -6.16 -5.37
C LYS A 98 6.18 -6.42 -4.69
N SER A 99 6.77 -5.36 -4.14
CA SER A 99 8.00 -5.44 -3.37
C SER A 99 7.95 -4.49 -2.18
N LEU A 100 8.83 -4.71 -1.21
CA LEU A 100 9.06 -3.72 -0.18
C LEU A 100 9.70 -2.47 -0.82
N PRO A 101 9.35 -1.26 -0.34
CA PRO A 101 10.13 -0.08 -0.66
C PRO A 101 11.57 -0.25 -0.17
N ALA A 102 12.54 0.23 -0.95
CA ALA A 102 13.96 0.03 -0.67
C ALA A 102 14.36 0.47 0.74
N GLU A 103 13.86 1.62 1.20
CA GLU A 103 14.13 2.13 2.55
C GLU A 103 13.65 1.16 3.64
N LYS A 104 12.44 0.59 3.47
CA LYS A 104 11.91 -0.39 4.42
C LYS A 104 12.75 -1.66 4.40
N GLU A 105 13.07 -2.18 3.22
CA GLU A 105 13.92 -3.37 3.10
C GLU A 105 15.26 -3.18 3.83
N ILE A 106 15.94 -2.06 3.58
CA ILE A 106 17.22 -1.73 4.23
C ILE A 106 17.07 -1.71 5.75
N ARG A 107 16.02 -1.07 6.29
CA ARG A 107 15.77 -0.99 7.74
C ARG A 107 15.52 -2.36 8.35
N ILE A 108 14.77 -3.24 7.68
CA ILE A 108 14.53 -4.61 8.15
C ILE A 108 15.84 -5.41 8.15
N ARG A 109 16.62 -5.35 7.07
CA ARG A 109 17.91 -6.03 6.95
C ARG A 109 18.87 -5.58 8.04
N GLN A 110 18.99 -4.27 8.28
CA GLN A 110 19.83 -3.72 9.35
C GLN A 110 19.40 -4.24 10.72
N CYS A 111 18.10 -4.30 11.00
CA CYS A 111 17.58 -4.81 12.25
C CYS A 111 17.91 -6.29 12.43
N LEU A 112 17.71 -7.12 11.40
CA LEU A 112 18.06 -8.54 11.40
C LEU A 112 19.56 -8.76 11.65
N ILE A 113 20.43 -8.08 10.90
CA ILE A 113 21.89 -8.20 11.05
C ILE A 113 22.32 -7.81 12.46
N THR A 114 21.81 -6.67 12.97
CA THR A 114 22.14 -6.20 14.32
C THR A 114 21.74 -7.19 15.41
N ARG A 115 20.62 -7.91 15.23
CA ARG A 115 20.16 -8.92 16.20
C ARG A 115 20.92 -10.23 16.10
N LEU A 116 21.18 -10.69 14.88
CA LEU A 116 22.02 -11.87 14.65
C LEU A 116 23.42 -11.68 15.24
N SER A 117 24.05 -10.53 15.03
CA SER A 117 25.37 -10.24 15.59
C SER A 117 25.38 -10.11 17.12
N ALA A 118 24.29 -9.64 17.73
CA ALA A 118 24.20 -9.54 19.18
C ALA A 118 23.95 -10.90 19.86
N GLY A 119 23.30 -11.85 19.16
CA GLY A 119 22.95 -13.17 19.69
C GLY A 119 21.90 -13.15 20.81
N ASN A 120 21.36 -11.99 21.16
CA ASN A 120 20.33 -11.81 22.18
C ASN A 120 19.36 -10.69 21.79
N CYS A 121 18.21 -10.65 22.45
CA CYS A 121 17.29 -9.52 22.33
C CYS A 121 16.43 -9.33 23.58
N THR A 122 16.00 -8.10 23.80
CA THR A 122 14.95 -7.74 24.75
C THR A 122 13.56 -7.90 24.13
N LEU A 123 12.50 -7.87 24.96
CA LEU A 123 11.12 -7.95 24.46
C LEU A 123 10.81 -6.86 23.43
N LYS A 124 11.22 -5.62 23.72
CA LYS A 124 10.95 -4.45 22.86
C LYS A 124 11.60 -4.60 21.49
N GLU A 125 12.80 -5.16 21.45
CA GLU A 125 13.53 -5.39 20.21
C GLU A 125 12.90 -6.52 19.39
N ALA A 126 12.50 -7.61 20.04
CA ALA A 126 11.78 -8.71 19.40
C ALA A 126 10.43 -8.25 18.82
N GLN A 127 9.66 -7.45 19.58
CA GLN A 127 8.38 -6.90 19.13
C GLN A 127 8.56 -5.96 17.93
N ARG A 128 9.53 -5.04 18.00
CA ARG A 128 9.83 -4.12 16.90
C ARG A 128 10.22 -4.88 15.63
N LEU A 129 11.07 -5.90 15.74
CA LEU A 129 11.43 -6.74 14.61
C LEU A 129 10.20 -7.50 14.08
N LEU A 130 9.36 -8.05 14.97
CA LEU A 130 8.14 -8.76 14.58
C LEU A 130 7.15 -7.84 13.84
N GLU A 131 7.02 -6.58 14.23
CA GLU A 131 6.19 -5.58 13.52
C GLU A 131 6.67 -5.36 12.09
N TYR A 132 7.99 -5.21 11.92
CA TYR A 132 8.60 -5.09 10.60
C TYR A 132 8.39 -6.33 9.74
N LEU A 133 8.60 -7.53 10.30
CA LEU A 133 8.42 -8.79 9.58
C LEU A 133 6.95 -9.05 9.27
N ASN A 134 6.04 -8.71 10.18
CA ASN A 134 4.60 -8.79 9.95
C ASN A 134 4.18 -7.95 8.74
N PHE A 135 4.72 -6.74 8.62
CA PHE A 135 4.52 -5.92 7.42
C PHE A 135 5.07 -6.60 6.16
N ALA A 136 6.25 -7.21 6.22
CA ALA A 136 6.85 -7.92 5.08
C ALA A 136 6.07 -9.18 4.65
N THR A 137 5.27 -9.79 5.54
CA THR A 137 4.51 -11.02 5.22
C THR A 137 3.50 -10.88 4.08
N PHE A 138 3.06 -9.66 3.75
CA PHE A 138 2.18 -9.42 2.60
C PHE A 138 2.87 -9.66 1.25
N ILE A 139 4.20 -9.67 1.26
CA ILE A 139 5.03 -9.73 0.05
C ILE A 139 5.84 -11.02 0.08
N THR A 140 6.46 -11.36 1.21
CA THR A 140 7.36 -12.51 1.28
C THR A 140 6.58 -13.82 1.42
N HIS A 141 6.70 -14.69 0.42
CA HIS A 141 6.11 -16.04 0.47
C HIS A 141 6.65 -16.81 1.67
N TRP A 142 5.80 -17.52 2.41
CA TRP A 142 6.11 -18.16 3.72
C TRP A 142 6.50 -17.21 4.87
N GLY A 143 6.48 -15.89 4.70
CA GLY A 143 6.90 -14.97 5.76
C GLY A 143 6.15 -15.17 7.09
N ARG A 144 4.85 -15.51 7.06
CA ARG A 144 4.10 -15.80 8.29
C ARG A 144 4.60 -17.03 9.04
N LEU A 145 5.13 -18.02 8.34
CA LEU A 145 5.69 -19.23 8.94
C LEU A 145 6.98 -18.87 9.70
N HIS A 146 7.91 -18.21 9.01
CA HIS A 146 9.20 -17.76 9.55
C HIS A 146 9.09 -16.58 10.53
N GLY A 147 7.89 -16.06 10.79
CA GLY A 147 7.63 -15.11 11.88
C GLY A 147 7.23 -15.78 13.20
N ARG A 148 6.85 -17.07 13.18
CA ARG A 148 6.28 -17.75 14.36
C ARG A 148 7.32 -18.02 15.44
N THR A 149 8.55 -18.36 15.09
CA THR A 149 9.64 -18.61 16.05
C THR A 149 9.94 -17.35 16.85
N LEU A 150 10.11 -16.22 16.18
CA LEU A 150 10.32 -14.91 16.81
C LEU A 150 9.10 -14.50 17.66
N GLN A 151 7.89 -14.77 17.20
CA GLN A 151 6.68 -14.49 17.99
C GLN A 151 6.62 -15.31 19.28
N ARG A 152 6.95 -16.61 19.21
CA ARG A 152 7.05 -17.47 20.41
C ARG A 152 8.14 -16.99 21.35
N HIS A 153 9.32 -16.67 20.80
CA HIS A 153 10.44 -16.12 21.56
C HIS A 153 10.04 -14.82 22.28
N SER A 154 9.44 -13.87 21.56
CA SER A 154 8.91 -12.62 22.13
C SER A 154 7.91 -12.86 23.25
N ASN A 155 7.01 -13.84 23.12
CA ASN A 155 6.06 -14.17 24.19
C ASN A 155 6.75 -14.71 25.44
N ALA A 156 7.85 -15.47 25.30
CA ALA A 156 8.64 -15.94 26.44
C ALA A 156 9.34 -14.78 27.18
N LEU A 157 9.81 -13.76 26.44
CA LEU A 157 10.44 -12.55 27.02
C LEU A 157 9.50 -11.68 27.85
N ARG A 158 8.17 -11.87 27.73
CA ARG A 158 7.21 -11.12 28.56
C ARG A 158 7.41 -11.34 30.06
N ARG A 159 8.02 -12.46 30.45
CA ARG A 159 8.37 -12.75 31.85
C ARG A 159 9.50 -11.88 32.39
N SER A 160 10.41 -11.42 31.53
CA SER A 160 11.46 -10.46 31.87
C SER A 160 11.70 -9.49 30.70
N PRO A 161 10.89 -8.42 30.57
CA PRO A 161 10.83 -7.62 29.36
C PRO A 161 12.08 -6.78 29.10
N LEU A 162 12.79 -6.39 30.16
CA LEU A 162 13.97 -5.53 30.12
C LEU A 162 15.28 -6.32 30.01
N SER A 163 15.27 -7.60 30.39
CA SER A 163 16.46 -8.45 30.34
C SER A 163 16.66 -9.00 28.93
N PRO A 164 17.84 -8.77 28.30
CA PRO A 164 18.18 -9.47 27.08
C PRO A 164 18.24 -10.98 27.32
N SER A 165 17.59 -11.75 26.46
CA SER A 165 17.70 -13.21 26.45
C SER A 165 18.45 -13.66 25.19
N PRO A 166 19.27 -14.71 25.28
CA PRO A 166 19.85 -15.35 24.10
C PRO A 166 18.77 -15.75 23.10
N LEU A 167 19.05 -15.54 21.82
CA LEU A 167 18.20 -15.98 20.72
C LEU A 167 18.25 -17.51 20.63
N ALA A 168 17.09 -18.14 20.51
CA ALA A 168 17.03 -19.57 20.23
C ALA A 168 17.51 -19.85 18.80
N GLU A 169 18.09 -21.03 18.58
CA GLU A 169 18.69 -21.38 17.29
C GLU A 169 17.67 -21.34 16.15
N GLU A 170 16.42 -21.73 16.40
CA GLU A 170 15.36 -21.66 15.38
C GLU A 170 15.04 -20.21 14.98
N VAL A 171 15.19 -19.27 15.92
CA VAL A 171 14.98 -17.84 15.63
C VAL A 171 16.12 -17.31 14.76
N ASN A 172 17.36 -17.72 15.01
CA ASN A 172 18.50 -17.35 14.17
C ASN A 172 18.33 -17.87 12.75
N GLN A 173 17.93 -19.13 12.59
CA GLN A 173 17.66 -19.74 11.28
C GLN A 173 16.58 -18.99 10.51
N ASP A 174 15.48 -18.62 11.18
CA ASP A 174 14.42 -17.83 10.57
C ASP A 174 14.89 -16.41 10.22
N MET A 175 15.70 -15.75 11.05
CA MET A 175 16.26 -14.43 10.74
C MET A 175 17.19 -14.47 9.52
N VAL A 176 18.02 -15.52 9.39
CA VAL A 176 18.86 -15.75 8.21
C VAL A 176 17.98 -16.00 6.98
N TRP A 177 16.95 -16.83 7.11
CA TRP A 177 15.99 -17.05 6.03
C TRP A 177 15.37 -15.74 5.54
N TRP A 178 14.97 -14.85 6.46
CA TRP A 178 14.44 -13.53 6.11
C TRP A 178 15.46 -12.68 5.34
N LEU A 179 16.74 -12.67 5.74
CA LEU A 179 17.79 -11.94 5.02
C LEU A 179 17.94 -12.39 3.56
N HIS A 180 17.75 -13.68 3.29
CA HIS A 180 17.78 -14.21 1.93
C HIS A 180 16.50 -13.92 1.15
N ASN A 181 15.34 -13.86 1.82
CA ASN A 181 14.03 -13.82 1.15
C ASN A 181 13.37 -12.42 1.08
N LEU A 182 13.91 -11.40 1.74
CA LEU A 182 13.33 -10.04 1.78
C LEU A 182 13.31 -9.33 0.42
N SER A 183 14.30 -9.57 -0.44
CA SER A 183 14.43 -8.89 -1.74
C SER A 183 13.57 -9.49 -2.84
N HIS A 184 12.88 -10.61 -2.56
CA HIS A 184 12.07 -11.28 -3.57
C HIS A 184 10.83 -10.43 -3.89
N LYS A 185 10.73 -10.05 -5.17
CA LYS A 185 9.51 -9.46 -5.72
C LYS A 185 8.47 -10.55 -5.88
N THR A 186 7.29 -10.33 -5.31
CA THR A 186 6.17 -11.26 -5.48
C THR A 186 5.34 -10.81 -6.66
N VAL A 187 5.42 -11.58 -7.75
CA VAL A 187 4.55 -11.42 -8.91
C VAL A 187 3.13 -11.73 -8.46
N THR A 188 2.25 -10.73 -8.53
CA THR A 188 0.87 -10.91 -8.14
C THR A 188 0.03 -11.35 -9.32
N ARG A 189 -0.95 -12.23 -9.06
CA ARG A 189 -2.02 -12.46 -10.03
C ARG A 189 -2.73 -11.12 -10.28
N PRO A 190 -3.04 -10.77 -11.54
CA PRO A 190 -3.69 -9.51 -11.84
C PRO A 190 -5.02 -9.44 -11.09
N ILE A 191 -5.30 -8.27 -10.48
CA ILE A 191 -6.53 -8.04 -9.69
C ILE A 191 -7.78 -8.18 -10.59
N HIS A 192 -7.60 -8.14 -11.91
CA HIS A 192 -8.62 -8.50 -12.89
C HIS A 192 -8.06 -9.54 -13.87
N ILE A 193 -8.79 -10.64 -14.03
CA ILE A 193 -8.59 -11.61 -15.09
C ILE A 193 -9.04 -10.90 -16.36
N GLU A 194 -8.11 -10.20 -17.01
CA GLU A 194 -8.01 -10.10 -18.47
C GLU A 194 -6.96 -9.06 -18.85
N THR A 195 -6.05 -9.51 -19.70
CA THR A 195 -5.06 -8.78 -20.50
C THR A 195 -3.81 -8.24 -19.80
N ARG A 196 -2.67 -8.71 -20.32
CA ARG A 196 -1.27 -8.30 -20.04
C ARG A 196 -0.99 -6.87 -20.50
N HIS A 197 -1.78 -5.89 -20.07
CA HIS A 197 -1.61 -4.51 -20.50
C HIS A 197 -0.96 -3.65 -19.41
N VAL A 198 0.01 -2.85 -19.84
CA VAL A 198 0.74 -1.87 -19.04
C VAL A 198 -0.27 -0.88 -18.46
N ASN A 199 -0.39 -0.83 -17.14
CA ASN A 199 -1.30 0.07 -16.47
C ASN A 199 -0.53 1.29 -15.96
N TYR A 200 -0.93 2.47 -16.39
CA TYR A 200 -0.42 3.70 -15.81
C TYR A 200 -1.23 4.05 -14.56
N ILE A 201 -0.56 4.52 -13.50
CA ILE A 201 -1.16 4.85 -12.21
C ILE A 201 -0.98 6.33 -11.83
N VAL A 202 -1.99 6.95 -11.22
CA VAL A 202 -1.89 8.25 -10.54
C VAL A 202 -2.48 8.11 -9.15
N ILE A 203 -1.79 8.68 -8.16
CA ILE A 203 -2.30 8.87 -6.80
C ILE A 203 -2.61 10.35 -6.64
N ALA A 204 -3.87 10.67 -6.35
CA ALA A 204 -4.23 11.99 -5.83
C ALA A 204 -4.52 11.84 -4.33
N ALA A 205 -3.68 12.47 -3.51
CA ALA A 205 -3.92 12.64 -2.09
C ALA A 205 -4.69 13.94 -1.90
N SER A 206 -5.80 13.89 -1.18
CA SER A 206 -6.58 15.07 -0.86
C SER A 206 -6.63 15.26 0.64
N ASP A 207 -6.30 16.46 1.12
CA ASP A 207 -6.43 16.81 2.52
C ASP A 207 -7.88 17.28 2.76
N LEU A 208 -8.50 16.83 3.85
CA LEU A 208 -9.82 17.26 4.33
C LEU A 208 -9.80 18.71 4.81
#